data_AF-A0A9K3JQM8-F1
#
_entry.id   AF-A0A9K3JQM8-F1
#
_cell.length_a   1.000
_cell.length_b   1.000
_cell.length_c   1.000
_cell.angle_alpha   90.00
_cell.angle_beta   90.00
_cell.angle_gamma   90.00
#
_symmetry.space_group_name_H-M   'P 1'
#
loop_
_entity.id
_entity.type
_entity.pdbx_description
1 polymer ?
#
loop_
_entity_poly.entity_id
_entity_poly.type
_entity_poly.pdbx_seq_one_letter_code
_entity_poly.pdbx_strand_id
1 'polypeptide(L)' 'MDLSDEVVHPRVPLIDCLASFSHPEEVQGFYSTALKARTTAIK' A
#
# COMPACT_ATOMS: atom_id res chain seq x y z
N MET A 1 22.52 16.64 29.43
CA MET A 1 22.21 15.37 28.76
C MET A 1 20.75 15.50 28.36
N ASP A 2 20.53 15.77 27.08
CA ASP A 2 19.18 15.95 26.54
C ASP A 2 18.46 14.60 26.59
N LEU A 3 17.41 14.50 27.40
CA LEU A 3 16.56 13.32 27.55
C LEU A 3 15.20 13.55 26.87
N SER A 4 15.15 14.46 25.89
CA SER A 4 13.92 15.10 25.43
C SER A 4 13.69 15.00 23.93
N ASP A 5 13.91 13.82 23.37
CA ASP A 5 13.15 13.39 22.20
C ASP A 5 12.59 11.99 22.51
N GLU A 6 11.52 11.96 23.31
CA GLU A 6 10.73 10.77 23.54
C GLU A 6 10.17 10.33 22.17
N VAL A 7 10.67 9.20 21.66
CA VAL A 7 10.33 8.75 20.30
C VAL A 7 8.85 8.33 20.27
N VAL A 8 8.01 9.21 19.73
CA VAL A 8 6.60 8.93 19.50
C VAL A 8 6.46 8.05 18.26
N HIS A 9 5.89 6.86 18.44
CA HIS A 9 5.55 5.96 17.35
C HIS A 9 4.05 6.05 17.06
N PRO A 10 3.63 6.22 15.80
CA PRO A 10 2.22 6.15 15.44
C PRO A 10 1.69 4.74 15.76
N ARG A 11 0.56 4.68 16.45
CA ARG A 11 -0.14 3.40 16.67
C ARG A 11 -0.94 3.08 15.42
N VAL A 12 -0.59 1.98 14.76
CA VAL A 12 -1.35 1.44 13.62
C VAL A 12 -2.10 0.19 14.08
N PRO A 13 -3.44 0.19 14.08
CA PRO A 13 -4.22 -1.00 14.37
C PRO A 13 -3.89 -2.12 13.38
N LEU A 14 -3.68 -3.34 13.89
CA LEU A 14 -3.41 -4.51 13.03
C LEU A 14 -4.52 -4.73 11.99
N ILE A 15 -5.77 -4.45 12.36
CA ILE A 15 -6.92 -4.59 11.45
C ILE A 15 -6.80 -3.68 10.22
N ASP A 16 -6.23 -2.48 10.37
CA ASP A 16 -6.04 -1.55 9.27
C ASP A 16 -4.95 -2.06 8.31
N CYS A 17 -3.88 -2.66 8.86
CA CYS A 17 -2.85 -3.33 8.06
C CYS A 17 -3.44 -4.49 7.25
N LEU A 18 -4.31 -5.30 7.87
CA LEU A 18 -4.95 -6.43 7.20
C LEU A 18 -5.94 -5.96 6.12
N ALA A 19 -6.71 -4.91 6.41
CA ALA A 19 -7.60 -4.30 5.43
C ALA A 19 -6.80 -3.78 4.23
N SER A 20 -5.71 -3.04 4.48
CA SER A 20 -4.80 -2.56 3.42
C SER A 20 -4.19 -3.70 2.62
N PHE A 21 -3.74 -4.77 3.27
CA PHE A 21 -3.13 -5.92 2.60
C PHE A 21 -4.10 -6.62 1.64
N SER A 22 -5.39 -6.66 1.98
CA SER A 22 -6.43 -7.32 1.19
C SER A 22 -7.16 -6.40 0.20
N HIS A 23 -6.86 -5.10 0.22
CA HIS A 23 -7.56 -4.14 -0.60
C HIS A 23 -7.19 -4.32 -2.08
N PRO A 24 -8.15 -4.28 -3.02
CA PRO A 24 -7.82 -4.28 -4.44
C PRO A 24 -6.99 -3.04 -4.81
N GLU A 25 -5.88 -3.23 -5.53
CA GLU A 25 -4.96 -2.14 -5.85
C GLU A 25 -4.90 -1.87 -7.35
N GLU A 26 -4.91 -0.60 -7.75
CA GLU A 26 -4.66 -0.20 -9.12
C GLU A 26 -3.18 -0.36 -9.49
N VAL A 27 -2.91 -1.14 -10.54
CA VAL A 27 -1.58 -1.33 -11.12
C VAL A 27 -1.51 -0.63 -12.47
N GLN A 28 -0.94 0.57 -12.48
CA GLN A 28 -0.77 1.37 -13.69
C GLN A 28 0.34 0.80 -14.59
N GLY A 29 0.14 0.87 -15.91
CA GLY A 29 1.12 0.45 -16.90
C GLY A 29 1.25 -1.07 -17.08
N PHE A 30 0.28 -1.84 -16.57
CA PHE A 30 0.18 -3.28 -16.76
C PHE A 30 0.03 -3.62 -18.25
N TYR A 31 0.88 -4.50 -18.77
CA TYR A 31 0.76 -4.98 -20.15
C TYR A 31 -0.23 -6.14 -20.22
N SER A 32 -1.41 -5.89 -20.78
CA SER A 32 -2.45 -6.91 -20.95
C SER A 32 -2.20 -7.69 -22.23
N THR A 33 -2.00 -9.01 -22.12
CA THR A 33 -1.86 -9.91 -23.28
C THR A 33 -3.16 -10.05 -24.05
N ALA A 34 -4.31 -9.88 -23.40
CA ALA A 34 -5.62 -9.86 -24.04
C ALA A 34 -5.80 -8.60 -24.92
N LEU A 35 -5.32 -7.45 -24.45
CA LEU A 35 -5.41 -6.17 -25.20
C LEU A 35 -4.20 -5.91 -26.10
N LYS A 36 -3.10 -6.64 -25.90
CA LYS A 36 -1.78 -6.40 -26.52
C LYS A 36 -1.26 -4.97 -26.34
N ALA A 37 -1.65 -4.33 -25.24
CA ALA A 37 -1.35 -2.94 -24.93
C ALA A 37 -1.19 -2.73 -23.42
N ARG A 38 -0.56 -1.61 -23.04
CA ARG A 38 -0.48 -1.16 -21.64
C ARG A 38 -1.82 -0.57 -21.20
N THR A 39 -2.23 -0.89 -19.99
CA THR A 39 -3.46 -0.43 -19.37
C THR A 39 -3.29 -0.36 -17.84
N THR A 40 -4.37 -0.07 -17.12
CA THR A 40 -4.42 -0.19 -15.66
C THR A 40 -5.11 -1.51 -15.32
N ALA A 41 -4.52 -2.28 -14.41
CA ALA A 41 -5.10 -3.50 -13.87
C ALA A 41 -5.55 -3.29 -12.42
N ILE A 42 -6.41 -4.18 -11.93
CA ILE A 42 -6.73 -4.32 -10.51
C ILE A 42 -6.10 -5.63 -10.03
N LYS A 43 -5.28 -5.55 -8.99
CA LYS A 43 -4.63 -6.70 -8.34
C LYS A 43 -5.41 -7.13 -7.10
#